data_AF-A0A4U2ZHC8-F1
#
_entry.id   AF-A0A4U2ZHC8-F1
#
_cell.length_a   1.000
_cell.length_b   1.000
_cell.length_c   1.000
_cell.angle_alpha   90.00
_cell.angle_beta   90.00
_cell.angle_gamma   90.00
#
_symmetry.space_group_name_H-M   'P 1'
#
loop_
_entity.id
_entity.type
_entity.pdbx_description
1 polymer ?
#
loop_
_entity_poly.entity_id
_entity_poly.type
_entity_poly.pdbx_seq_one_letter_code
_entity_poly.pdbx_strand_id
1 'polypeptide(L)' 'NTRIAISNMTSAYNRGLQKSLKGPDLLKHVANTSGWTGNKGVQWAEKQTEFNQSTSSECSLSTIM' A
#
# COMPACT_ATOMS: atom_id res chain seq x y z
N ASN A 1 -0.30 14.13 -17.28
CA ASN A 1 -0.94 12.94 -16.68
C ASN A 1 -0.28 12.47 -15.39
N THR A 2 1.04 12.24 -15.33
CA THR A 2 1.72 11.73 -14.13
C THR A 2 1.60 12.63 -12.89
N ARG A 3 1.71 13.96 -13.04
CA ARG A 3 1.51 14.91 -11.91
C ARG A 3 0.11 14.82 -11.28
N ILE A 4 -0.91 14.59 -12.10
CA ILE A 4 -2.30 14.45 -11.65
C ILE A 4 -2.45 13.15 -10.85
N ALA A 5 -1.89 12.05 -11.34
CA ALA A 5 -1.89 10.77 -10.64
C ALA A 5 -1.17 10.86 -9.27
N ILE A 6 0.00 11.51 -9.22
CA ILE A 6 0.74 11.72 -7.96
C ILE A 6 -0.09 12.56 -6.99
N SER A 7 -0.67 13.68 -7.43
CA SER A 7 -1.51 14.54 -6.60
C SER A 7 -2.70 13.78 -6.00
N ASN A 8 -3.33 12.90 -6.79
CA ASN A 8 -4.45 12.10 -6.31
C ASN A 8 -4.01 11.03 -5.30
N MET A 9 -2.85 10.39 -5.51
CA MET A 9 -2.27 9.46 -4.54
C MET A 9 -1.94 10.14 -3.21
N THR A 10 -1.33 11.33 -3.25
CA THR A 10 -1.02 12.10 -2.04
C THR A 10 -2.29 12.50 -1.29
N SER A 11 -3.33 12.95 -2.00
CA SER A 11 -4.63 13.29 -1.41
C SER A 11 -5.29 12.06 -0.75
N ALA A 12 -5.27 10.91 -1.43
CA ALA A 12 -5.78 9.66 -0.90
C ALA A 12 -5.02 9.19 0.36
N TYR A 13 -3.70 9.37 0.39
CA TYR A 13 -2.87 9.05 1.55
C TYR A 13 -3.24 9.91 2.76
N ASN A 14 -3.35 11.23 2.57
CA ASN A 14 -3.73 12.15 3.63
C ASN A 14 -5.13 11.85 4.20
N ARG A 15 -6.08 11.47 3.34
CA ARG A 15 -7.43 11.03 3.77
C ARG A 15 -7.38 9.73 4.56
N GLY A 16 -6.51 8.80 4.18
CA GLY A 16 -6.30 7.56 4.92
C GLY A 16 -5.72 7.80 6.32
N LEU A 17 -4.75 8.73 6.43
CA LEU A 17 -4.21 9.14 7.73
C LEU A 17 -5.25 9.80 8.63
N GLN A 18 -6.12 10.66 8.08
CA GLN A 18 -7.23 11.26 8.82
C GLN A 18 -8.21 10.21 9.38
N LYS A 19 -8.33 9.06 8.71
CA LYS A 19 -9.11 7.91 9.17
C LYS A 19 -8.35 6.98 10.14
N SER A 20 -7.16 7.38 10.57
CA SER A 20 -6.27 6.56 11.42
C SER A 20 -5.90 5.20 10.81
N LEU A 21 -5.97 5.06 9.48
CA LEU A 21 -5.56 3.83 8.79
C LEU A 21 -4.04 3.69 8.84
N LYS A 22 -3.56 2.44 8.97
CA LYS A 22 -2.14 2.11 9.05
C LYS A 22 -1.83 0.90 8.19
N GLY A 23 -0.55 0.76 7.82
CA GLY A 23 -0.03 -0.44 7.16
C GLY A 23 -0.84 -0.84 5.90
N PRO A 24 -1.22 -2.12 5.76
CA PRO A 24 -1.96 -2.62 4.60
C PRO A 24 -3.30 -1.92 4.34
N ASP A 25 -4.02 -1.53 5.40
CA ASP A 25 -5.33 -0.86 5.26
C ASP A 25 -5.19 0.54 4.67
N LEU A 26 -4.11 1.25 5.05
CA LEU A 26 -3.78 2.54 4.47
C LEU A 26 -3.42 2.40 2.99
N LEU A 27 -2.61 1.40 2.64
CA LEU A 27 -2.23 1.12 1.25
C LEU A 27 -3.44 0.76 0.39
N LYS A 28 -4.34 -0.09 0.90
CA LYS A 28 -5.59 -0.47 0.24
C LYS A 28 -6.50 0.74 0.05
N HIS A 29 -6.59 1.63 1.03
CA HIS A 29 -7.36 2.87 0.91
C HIS A 29 -6.80 3.81 -0.18
N VAL A 30 -5.49 4.01 -0.20
CA VAL A 30 -4.83 4.84 -1.22
C VAL A 30 -5.06 4.29 -2.62
N ALA A 31 -4.88 2.99 -2.79
CA ALA A 31 -5.06 2.33 -4.07
C ALA A 31 -6.51 2.44 -4.59
N ASN A 32 -7.50 2.38 -3.70
CA ASN A 32 -8.92 2.49 -4.03
C ASN A 32 -9.39 3.92 -4.35
N THR A 33 -8.79 4.93 -3.74
CA THR A 33 -9.31 6.31 -3.78
C THR A 33 -8.46 7.30 -4.57
N SER A 34 -7.25 6.90 -4.98
CA SER A 34 -6.33 7.72 -5.79
C SER A 34 -6.71 7.83 -7.27
N GLY A 35 -7.74 7.10 -7.73
CA GLY A 35 -8.10 7.07 -9.15
C GLY A 35 -7.08 6.34 -10.02
N TRP A 36 -6.16 5.57 -9.42
CA TRP A 36 -5.40 4.56 -10.15
C TRP A 36 -6.39 3.58 -10.80
N THR A 37 -6.15 3.22 -12.06
CA THR A 37 -7.15 2.50 -12.88
C THR A 37 -7.61 1.22 -12.17
N GLY A 38 -8.94 1.09 -12.01
CA GLY A 38 -9.65 0.23 -11.05
C GLY A 38 -9.22 -1.25 -10.97
N ASN A 39 -9.67 -1.91 -9.88
CA ASN A 39 -9.38 -3.29 -9.43
C ASN A 39 -7.90 -3.71 -9.33
N LYS A 40 -6.99 -3.17 -10.14
CA LYS A 40 -5.55 -3.47 -10.13
C LYS A 40 -4.81 -2.79 -8.97
N GLY A 41 -5.34 -1.68 -8.44
CA GLY A 41 -4.76 -1.01 -7.27
C GLY A 41 -4.81 -1.88 -6.01
N VAL A 42 -5.96 -2.52 -5.76
CA VAL A 42 -6.12 -3.45 -4.62
C VAL A 42 -5.23 -4.66 -4.79
N GLN A 43 -5.23 -5.28 -5.98
CA GLN A 43 -4.36 -6.42 -6.28
C GLN A 43 -2.87 -6.08 -6.13
N TRP A 44 -2.45 -4.87 -6.52
CA TRP A 44 -1.08 -4.41 -6.29
C TRP A 44 -0.78 -4.25 -4.80
N ALA A 45 -1.67 -3.60 -4.03
CA ALA A 45 -1.49 -3.41 -2.59
C ALA A 45 -1.47 -4.74 -1.81
N GLU A 46 -2.31 -5.70 -2.21
CA GLU A 46 -2.36 -7.05 -1.64
C GLU A 46 -1.06 -7.81 -1.95
N LYS A 47 -0.58 -7.81 -3.20
CA LYS A 47 0.72 -8.41 -3.57
C LYS A 47 1.90 -7.80 -2.83
N GLN A 48 1.92 -6.48 -2.63
CA GLN A 48 2.98 -5.83 -1.87
C GLN A 48 2.92 -6.17 -0.38
N THR A 49 1.71 -6.34 0.17
CA THR A 49 1.51 -6.78 1.54
C THR A 49 2.00 -8.22 1.73
N GLU A 50 1.63 -9.13 0.82
CA GLU A 50 2.09 -10.53 0.82
C GLU A 50 3.61 -10.62 0.69
N PHE A 51 4.22 -9.86 -0.23
CA PHE A 51 5.67 -9.82 -0.40
C PHE A 51 6.40 -9.32 0.86
N ASN A 52 5.87 -8.29 1.52
CA ASN A 52 6.44 -7.78 2.77
C ASN A 52 6.25 -8.76 3.93
N GLN A 53 5.15 -9.50 3.97
CA GLN A 53 4.95 -10.56 4.96
C GLN A 53 5.91 -11.71 4.73
N SER A 54 6.07 -12.20 3.49
CA SER A 54 6.98 -13.30 3.17
C SER A 54 8.44 -12.95 3.47
N THR A 55 8.87 -11.73 3.15
CA THR A 55 10.22 -11.25 3.49
C THR A 55 10.42 -10.99 4.98
N SER A 56 9.39 -10.57 5.72
CA SER A 56 9.47 -10.46 7.19
C SER A 56 9.65 -11.81 7.89
N SER A 57 9.04 -12.88 7.35
CA SER A 57 9.27 -14.25 7.85
C SER A 57 10.65 -14.81 7.48
N GLU A 58 11.20 -14.46 6.32
CA GLU A 58 12.55 -14.87 5.93
C GLU A 58 13.65 -14.13 6.73
N CYS A 59 13.40 -12.90 7.15
CA CYS A 59 14.34 -12.14 7.97
C CYS A 59 14.42 -12.65 9.43
N SER A 60 13.52 -13.54 9.85
CA SER A 60 13.54 -14.12 11.20
C SER A 60 14.37 -15.41 11.33
N LEU A 61 14.95 -15.94 10.23
CA LEU A 61 15.74 -17.16 10.25
C LEU A 61 17.26 -16.96 10.08
N SER A 62 17.78 -15.72 10.09
CA SER A 62 19.23 -15.48 10.03
C SER A 62 19.90 -15.14 11.38
N THR A 63 19.21 -15.33 12.53
CA THR A 63 19.80 -15.03 13.85
C THR A 63 20.64 -16.17 14.45
N ILE A 64 20.73 -17.37 13.86
CA ILE A 64 21.65 -18.40 14.39
C ILE A 64 22.29 -19.20 13.26
N MET A 65 23.54 -18.85 12.94
CA MET A 65 24.65 -19.82 12.85
C MET A 65 25.98 -19.11 13.09
#